data_AF-A0A841TY07-F1
#
_entry.id   AF-A0A841TY07-F1
#
_cell.length_a   1.000
_cell.length_b   1.000
_cell.length_c   1.000
_cell.angle_alpha   90.00
_cell.angle_beta   90.00
_cell.angle_gamma   90.00
#
_symmetry.space_group_name_H-M   'P 1'
#
loop_
_entity.id
_entity.type
_entity.pdbx_description
1 polymer ?
#
loop_
_entity_poly.entity_id
_entity_poly.type
_entity_poly.pdbx_seq_one_letter_code
_entity_poly.pdbx_strand_id
1 'polypeptide(L)'
;MSTKQEVELVIEKSDQVLEHTIKQADPEFYRALSNVLHDYIVITNPRKQIAFRKDLRGLIRLMAETVNQAKPVRTFSTGELARIFGVSVQAINKWIDEGRFLGYKREGNHRHNRIPETVSFVMRTGEVLPLEEVVAMYEHQLQEQQVDDAVDHRDAVLDEISRLMKKHGGTYEMTLGAKTERTAQEERDASIWLALLDELRDMNEAK
;
A
#
# COMPACT_ATOMS: atom_id res chain seq x y z
N MET A 1 22.66 41.76 -24.59
CA MET A 1 23.48 41.43 -23.41
C MET A 1 22.59 40.94 -22.28
N SER A 2 22.25 39.64 -22.21
CA SER A 2 21.56 39.09 -21.01
C SER A 2 21.57 37.55 -20.89
N THR A 3 22.33 36.83 -21.72
CA THR A 3 22.32 35.35 -21.68
C THR A 3 22.96 34.76 -20.44
N LYS A 4 23.96 35.43 -19.83
CA LYS A 4 24.55 34.96 -18.57
C LYS A 4 23.61 35.14 -17.36
N GLN A 5 22.96 36.30 -17.27
CA GLN A 5 22.01 36.59 -16.20
C GLN A 5 20.75 35.71 -16.27
N GLU A 6 20.28 35.39 -17.49
CA GLU A 6 19.16 34.46 -17.68
C GLU A 6 19.53 33.02 -17.29
N VAL A 7 20.76 32.58 -17.57
CA VAL A 7 21.25 31.26 -17.16
C VAL A 7 21.46 31.18 -15.65
N GLU A 8 22.04 32.20 -15.02
CA GLU A 8 22.20 32.27 -13.56
C GLU A 8 20.84 32.30 -12.84
N LEU A 9 19.85 33.03 -13.37
CA LEU A 9 18.51 33.08 -12.78
C LEU A 9 17.77 31.75 -12.91
N VAL A 10 17.97 31.01 -14.01
CA VAL A 10 17.40 29.67 -14.19
C VAL A 10 18.06 28.68 -13.23
N ILE A 11 19.37 28.77 -13.03
CA ILE A 11 20.10 27.92 -12.08
C ILE A 11 19.67 28.22 -10.64
N GLU A 12 19.60 29.48 -10.24
CA GLU A 12 19.19 29.89 -8.90
C GLU A 12 17.74 29.51 -8.58
N LYS A 13 16.84 29.66 -9.57
CA LYS A 13 15.43 29.30 -9.43
C LYS A 13 15.22 27.78 -9.52
N SER A 14 16.02 27.06 -10.30
CA SER A 14 16.01 25.60 -10.26
C SER A 14 16.50 25.10 -8.92
N ASP A 15 17.56 25.67 -8.34
CA ASP A 15 18.09 25.24 -7.04
C ASP A 15 17.09 25.48 -5.89
N GLN A 16 16.35 26.59 -5.90
CA GLN A 16 15.27 26.84 -4.93
C GLN A 16 14.09 25.86 -5.07
N VAL A 17 13.73 25.49 -6.29
CA VAL A 17 12.70 24.47 -6.55
C VAL A 17 13.22 23.08 -6.18
N LEU A 18 14.51 22.81 -6.43
CA LEU A 18 15.17 21.57 -6.08
C LEU A 18 15.24 21.40 -4.56
N GLU A 19 15.70 22.40 -3.78
CA GLU A 19 15.75 22.33 -2.31
C GLU A 19 14.39 22.04 -1.66
N HIS A 20 13.32 22.60 -2.21
CA HIS A 20 11.98 22.41 -1.67
C HIS A 20 11.34 21.06 -2.06
N THR A 21 11.82 20.44 -3.15
CA THR A 21 11.30 19.17 -3.69
C THR A 21 12.17 17.96 -3.29
N ILE A 22 13.46 18.18 -2.98
CA ILE A 22 14.44 17.15 -2.55
C ILE A 22 14.03 16.47 -1.24
N LYS A 23 13.20 17.10 -0.39
CA LYS A 23 12.71 16.47 0.83
C LYS A 23 11.65 15.39 0.58
N GLN A 24 11.10 15.26 -0.63
CA GLN A 24 9.94 14.40 -0.88
C GLN A 24 9.97 13.55 -2.16
N ALA A 25 10.94 13.70 -3.07
CA ALA A 25 10.93 13.00 -4.37
C ALA A 25 12.16 12.10 -4.63
N ASP A 26 11.89 10.96 -5.29
CA ASP A 26 12.84 9.92 -5.71
C ASP A 26 13.89 10.43 -6.72
N PRO A 27 15.20 10.11 -6.55
CA PRO A 27 16.27 10.37 -7.51
C PRO A 27 15.96 10.04 -8.99
N GLU A 28 15.11 9.07 -9.27
CA GLU A 28 14.74 8.70 -10.65
C GLU A 28 13.88 9.75 -11.36
N PHE A 29 13.03 10.46 -10.61
CA PHE A 29 12.20 11.54 -11.16
C PHE A 29 13.08 12.67 -11.72
N TYR A 30 14.17 13.00 -11.04
CA TYR A 30 15.13 14.01 -11.47
C TYR A 30 15.81 13.65 -12.79
N ARG A 31 16.12 12.37 -13.00
CA ARG A 31 16.77 11.90 -14.22
C ARG A 31 15.81 11.94 -15.39
N ALA A 32 14.56 11.51 -15.19
CA ALA A 32 13.52 11.57 -16.20
C ALA A 32 13.18 13.02 -16.57
N LEU A 33 13.01 13.90 -15.58
CA LEU A 33 12.71 15.31 -15.79
C LEU A 33 13.85 16.06 -16.48
N SER A 34 15.10 15.79 -16.07
CA SER A 34 16.30 16.39 -16.68
C SER A 34 16.43 15.99 -18.15
N ASN A 35 16.18 14.72 -18.48
CA ASN A 35 16.21 14.24 -19.86
C ASN A 35 15.09 14.88 -20.71
N VAL A 36 13.87 14.97 -20.19
CA VAL A 36 12.74 15.60 -20.90
C VAL A 36 12.98 17.10 -21.10
N LEU A 37 13.53 17.79 -20.11
CA LEU A 37 13.89 19.21 -20.23
C LEU A 37 15.06 19.41 -21.21
N HIS A 38 16.05 18.51 -21.20
CA HIS A 38 17.14 18.52 -22.16
C HIS A 38 16.62 18.31 -23.59
N ASP A 39 15.76 17.32 -23.81
CA ASP A 39 15.14 17.05 -25.10
C ASP A 39 14.27 18.21 -25.55
N TYR A 40 13.49 18.80 -24.64
CA TYR A 40 12.68 19.98 -24.93
C TYR A 40 13.56 21.19 -25.32
N ILE A 41 14.65 21.44 -24.61
CA ILE A 41 15.59 22.54 -24.92
C ILE A 41 16.31 22.28 -26.25
N VAL A 42 16.69 21.04 -26.55
CA VAL A 42 17.31 20.65 -27.83
C VAL A 42 16.32 20.81 -28.99
N ILE A 43 15.06 20.41 -28.79
CA ILE A 43 13.97 20.53 -29.78
C ILE A 43 13.56 22.01 -29.96
N THR A 44 13.70 22.85 -28.93
CA THR A 44 13.27 24.27 -28.95
C THR A 44 14.39 25.30 -29.08
N ASN A 45 15.64 24.87 -29.32
CA ASN A 45 16.77 25.75 -29.63
C ASN A 45 16.56 26.43 -31.02
N PRO A 46 17.06 27.65 -31.26
CA PRO A 46 16.24 28.82 -31.49
C PRO A 46 16.59 29.39 -32.87
N ARG A 47 16.28 28.66 -33.94
CA ARG A 47 16.28 29.26 -35.28
C ARG A 47 14.90 29.51 -35.84
N LYS A 48 13.85 28.94 -35.25
CA LYS A 48 12.47 29.19 -35.68
C LYS A 48 11.53 29.13 -34.49
N GLN A 49 10.72 30.17 -34.33
CA GLN A 49 9.51 30.24 -33.50
C GLN A 49 9.67 30.77 -32.06
N ILE A 50 9.73 32.11 -31.98
CA ILE A 50 9.65 32.96 -30.78
C ILE A 50 8.25 32.95 -30.12
N ALA A 51 7.30 32.13 -30.60
CA ALA A 51 5.90 32.18 -30.16
C ALA A 51 5.58 31.33 -28.90
N PHE A 52 6.39 30.33 -28.54
CA PHE A 52 6.06 29.37 -27.49
C PHE A 52 6.52 29.73 -26.06
N ARG A 53 7.16 30.89 -25.85
CA ARG A 53 7.70 31.30 -24.53
C ARG A 53 6.66 31.45 -23.42
N LYS A 54 5.41 31.79 -23.76
CA LYS A 54 4.33 31.91 -22.76
C LYS A 54 3.71 30.56 -22.38
N ASP A 55 3.83 29.56 -23.25
CA ASP A 55 3.13 28.29 -23.11
C ASP A 55 3.89 27.33 -22.20
N LEU A 56 5.22 27.29 -22.30
CA LEU A 56 6.04 26.39 -21.49
C LEU A 56 5.92 26.63 -19.99
N ARG A 57 5.86 27.89 -19.55
CA ARG A 57 5.69 28.22 -18.13
C ARG A 57 4.31 27.79 -17.64
N GLY A 58 3.29 27.90 -18.48
CA GLY A 58 1.94 27.40 -18.19
C GLY A 58 1.92 25.88 -18.08
N LEU A 59 2.57 25.19 -19.03
CA LEU A 59 2.63 23.74 -19.12
C LEU A 59 3.43 23.13 -17.95
N ILE A 60 4.58 23.72 -17.59
CA ILE A 60 5.36 23.33 -16.40
C ILE A 60 4.53 23.53 -15.12
N ARG A 61 3.76 24.62 -15.02
CA ARG A 61 2.93 24.90 -13.85
C ARG A 61 1.76 23.94 -13.74
N LEU A 62 1.10 23.62 -14.85
CA LEU A 62 0.05 22.62 -14.93
C LEU A 62 0.58 21.24 -14.56
N MET A 63 1.75 20.85 -15.07
CA MET A 63 2.42 19.60 -14.70
C MET A 63 2.80 19.57 -13.22
N ALA A 64 3.38 20.65 -12.68
CA ALA A 64 3.74 20.75 -11.27
C ALA A 64 2.51 20.72 -10.35
N GLU A 65 1.39 21.34 -10.75
CA GLU A 65 0.12 21.27 -10.03
C GLU A 65 -0.48 19.87 -10.08
N THR A 66 -0.44 19.17 -11.23
CA THR A 66 -0.88 17.77 -11.32
C THR A 66 0.02 16.82 -10.54
N VAL A 67 1.33 17.06 -10.48
CA VAL A 67 2.28 16.25 -9.71
C VAL A 67 2.13 16.51 -8.20
N ASN A 68 1.88 17.76 -7.79
CA ASN A 68 1.61 18.09 -6.39
C ASN A 68 0.25 17.56 -5.90
N GLN A 69 -0.69 17.32 -6.81
CA GLN A 69 -1.98 16.66 -6.51
C GLN A 69 -1.92 15.14 -6.66
N ALA A 70 -0.88 14.61 -7.29
CA ALA A 70 -0.70 13.17 -7.42
C ALA A 70 -0.34 12.58 -6.06
N LYS A 71 -1.17 11.67 -5.57
CA LYS A 71 -0.83 10.85 -4.40
C LYS A 71 0.49 10.11 -4.70
N PRO A 72 1.38 9.94 -3.71
CA PRO A 72 2.58 9.15 -3.90
C PRO A 72 2.17 7.77 -4.41
N VAL A 73 2.72 7.37 -5.55
CA VAL A 73 2.41 6.07 -6.18
C VAL A 73 2.85 4.98 -5.22
N ARG A 74 1.90 4.10 -4.83
CA ARG A 74 2.22 2.96 -3.98
C ARG A 74 3.25 2.09 -4.69
N THR A 75 4.24 1.64 -3.95
CA THR A 75 5.27 0.73 -4.48
C THR A 75 5.33 -0.52 -3.65
N PHE A 76 5.63 -1.64 -4.29
CA PHE A 76 5.70 -2.95 -3.67
C PHE A 76 7.10 -3.52 -3.78
N SER A 77 7.56 -4.12 -2.69
CA SER A 77 8.70 -5.02 -2.70
C SER A 77 8.34 -6.34 -3.40
N THR A 78 9.36 -7.05 -3.86
CA THR A 78 9.19 -8.41 -4.40
C THR A 78 8.60 -9.38 -3.37
N GLY A 79 8.81 -9.14 -2.07
CA GLY A 79 8.20 -9.92 -0.98
C GLY A 79 6.72 -9.62 -0.77
N GLU A 80 6.28 -8.38 -0.98
CA GLU A 80 4.85 -8.03 -0.97
C GLU A 80 4.15 -8.63 -2.17
N LEU A 81 4.73 -8.48 -3.36
CA LEU A 81 4.16 -9.11 -4.57
C LEU A 81 4.12 -10.63 -4.47
N ALA A 82 5.14 -11.27 -3.88
CA ALA A 82 5.13 -12.71 -3.65
C ALA A 82 3.91 -13.15 -2.82
N ARG A 83 3.56 -12.39 -1.77
CA ARG A 83 2.38 -12.64 -0.95
C ARG A 83 1.09 -12.43 -1.73
N ILE A 84 0.97 -11.29 -2.43
CA ILE A 84 -0.21 -10.93 -3.22
C ILE A 84 -0.49 -11.97 -4.32
N PHE A 85 0.54 -12.39 -5.05
CA PHE A 85 0.42 -13.38 -6.14
C PHE A 85 0.40 -14.83 -5.63
N GLY A 86 0.61 -15.10 -4.34
CA GLY A 86 0.67 -16.44 -3.79
C GLY A 86 1.85 -17.28 -4.32
N VAL A 87 3.00 -16.66 -4.61
CA VAL A 87 4.18 -17.32 -5.19
C VAL A 87 5.45 -17.02 -4.39
N SER A 88 6.56 -17.66 -4.75
CA SER A 88 7.85 -17.36 -4.12
C SER A 88 8.43 -16.03 -4.63
N VAL A 89 9.24 -15.36 -3.80
CA VAL A 89 10.02 -14.17 -4.20
C VAL A 89 10.91 -14.46 -5.42
N GLN A 90 11.41 -15.69 -5.54
CA GLN A 90 12.19 -16.14 -6.69
C GLN A 90 11.36 -16.16 -7.98
N ALA A 91 10.09 -16.55 -7.91
CA ALA A 91 9.18 -16.51 -9.06
C ALA A 91 8.94 -15.07 -9.52
N ILE A 92 8.68 -14.14 -8.59
CA ILE A 92 8.56 -12.71 -8.91
C ILE A 92 9.83 -12.19 -9.56
N ASN A 93 10.99 -12.53 -8.99
CA ASN A 93 12.28 -12.12 -9.54
C ASN A 93 12.47 -12.62 -10.97
N LYS A 94 12.11 -13.88 -11.24
CA LYS A 94 12.16 -14.47 -12.57
C LYS A 94 11.20 -13.75 -13.53
N TRP A 95 9.99 -13.42 -13.10
CA TRP A 95 9.02 -12.72 -13.94
C TRP A 95 9.44 -11.30 -14.31
N ILE A 96 10.16 -10.62 -13.41
CA ILE A 96 10.80 -9.32 -13.72
C ILE A 96 11.85 -9.52 -14.81
N ASP A 97 12.71 -10.54 -14.66
CA ASP A 97 13.77 -10.83 -15.63
C ASP A 97 13.20 -11.30 -17.00
N GLU A 98 12.04 -11.96 -16.99
CA GLU A 98 11.26 -12.33 -18.20
C GLU A 98 10.50 -11.13 -18.82
N GLY A 99 10.49 -9.96 -18.16
CA GLY A 99 9.82 -8.76 -18.66
C GLY A 99 8.29 -8.81 -18.54
N ARG A 100 7.75 -9.63 -17.64
CA ARG A 100 6.30 -9.74 -17.42
C ARG A 100 5.72 -8.52 -16.72
N PHE A 101 6.54 -7.72 -16.04
CA PHE A 101 6.16 -6.41 -15.50
C PHE A 101 6.48 -5.34 -16.55
N LEU A 102 5.45 -4.87 -17.27
CA LEU A 102 5.62 -4.01 -18.44
C LEU A 102 6.21 -2.65 -18.07
N GLY A 103 7.29 -2.28 -18.77
CA GLY A 103 7.99 -1.02 -18.52
C GLY A 103 8.86 -1.02 -17.25
N TYR A 104 8.87 -2.11 -16.48
CA TYR A 104 9.70 -2.24 -15.30
C TYR A 104 10.99 -3.03 -15.59
N LYS A 105 12.12 -2.54 -15.11
CA LYS A 105 13.41 -3.24 -15.12
C LYS A 105 14.08 -3.15 -13.77
N ARG A 106 14.72 -4.23 -13.35
CA ARG A 106 15.48 -4.30 -12.10
C ARG A 106 16.65 -3.30 -12.11
N GLU A 107 16.79 -2.52 -11.05
CA GLU A 107 17.93 -1.63 -10.85
C GLU A 107 19.13 -2.39 -10.21
N GLY A 108 19.95 -3.01 -11.04
CA GLY A 108 21.19 -3.67 -10.58
C GLY A 108 21.00 -4.86 -9.63
N ASN A 109 22.12 -5.46 -9.22
CA ASN A 109 22.11 -6.77 -8.52
C ASN A 109 21.84 -6.70 -7.01
N HIS A 110 21.87 -5.50 -6.39
CA HIS A 110 21.84 -5.37 -4.92
C HIS A 110 20.88 -4.28 -4.39
N ARG A 111 20.02 -3.69 -5.23
CA ARG A 111 19.00 -2.75 -4.75
C ARG A 111 17.70 -3.47 -4.41
N HIS A 112 17.06 -2.99 -3.35
CA HIS A 112 15.70 -3.38 -3.00
C HIS A 112 14.73 -2.85 -4.06
N ASN A 113 14.50 -3.66 -5.10
CA ASN A 113 13.57 -3.36 -6.17
C ASN A 113 12.18 -3.04 -5.61
N ARG A 114 11.72 -1.81 -5.87
CA ARG A 114 10.37 -1.33 -5.60
C ARG A 114 9.64 -1.23 -6.93
N ILE A 115 8.50 -1.90 -7.02
CA ILE A 115 7.70 -2.01 -8.24
C ILE A 115 6.48 -1.11 -8.05
N PRO A 116 6.29 -0.08 -8.89
CA PRO A 116 5.13 0.79 -8.80
C PRO A 116 3.82 0.02 -9.06
N GLU A 117 2.77 0.36 -8.32
CA GLU A 117 1.41 -0.17 -8.51
C GLU A 117 0.83 0.10 -9.91
N THR A 118 1.31 1.15 -10.57
CA THR A 118 0.90 1.57 -11.92
C THR A 118 1.41 0.66 -13.03
N VAL A 119 2.27 -0.33 -12.72
CA VAL A 119 2.82 -1.27 -13.69
C VAL A 119 1.77 -2.30 -14.08
N SER A 120 1.70 -2.65 -15.36
CA SER A 120 0.89 -3.78 -15.84
C SER A 120 1.68 -5.09 -15.83
N PHE A 121 1.03 -6.19 -15.49
CA PHE A 121 1.57 -7.53 -15.42
C PHE A 121 1.02 -8.42 -16.51
N VAL A 122 1.90 -9.13 -17.23
CA VAL A 122 1.54 -10.09 -18.27
C VAL A 122 1.39 -11.47 -17.65
N MET A 123 0.20 -12.04 -17.73
CA MET A 123 -0.09 -13.42 -17.35
C MET A 123 0.56 -14.43 -18.30
N ARG A 124 0.69 -15.70 -17.88
CA ARG A 124 1.24 -16.76 -18.75
C ARG A 124 0.38 -16.99 -20.00
N THR A 125 -0.91 -16.66 -19.92
CA THR A 125 -1.88 -16.71 -21.01
C THR A 125 -1.67 -15.60 -22.06
N GLY A 126 -0.84 -14.59 -21.75
CA GLY A 126 -0.65 -13.40 -22.58
C GLY A 126 -1.60 -12.24 -22.24
N GLU A 127 -2.54 -12.46 -21.31
CA GLU A 127 -3.41 -11.41 -20.79
C GLU A 127 -2.61 -10.36 -19.99
N VAL A 128 -3.00 -9.10 -20.09
CA VAL A 128 -2.34 -7.99 -19.38
C VAL A 128 -3.28 -7.47 -18.30
N LEU A 129 -2.83 -7.52 -17.05
CA LEU A 129 -3.59 -7.06 -15.89
C LEU A 129 -2.88 -5.88 -15.23
N PRO A 130 -3.60 -4.80 -14.88
CA PRO A 130 -3.07 -3.76 -14.02
C PRO A 130 -2.69 -4.35 -12.65
N LEU A 131 -1.51 -4.00 -12.12
CA LEU A 131 -1.11 -4.50 -10.79
C LEU A 131 -2.02 -3.98 -9.68
N GLU A 132 -2.57 -2.77 -9.83
CA GLU A 132 -3.62 -2.22 -8.96
C GLU A 132 -4.83 -3.15 -8.81
N GLU A 133 -5.28 -3.79 -9.90
CA GLU A 133 -6.44 -4.69 -9.86
C GLU A 133 -6.10 -5.97 -9.09
N VAL A 134 -4.90 -6.52 -9.31
CA VAL A 134 -4.44 -7.72 -8.60
C VAL A 134 -4.32 -7.45 -7.10
N VAL A 135 -3.80 -6.27 -6.73
CA VAL A 135 -3.71 -5.83 -5.33
C VAL A 135 -5.10 -5.69 -4.72
N ALA A 136 -6.03 -5.02 -5.42
CA ALA A 136 -7.39 -4.82 -4.93
C ALA A 136 -8.13 -6.15 -4.71
N MET A 137 -7.97 -7.12 -5.62
CA MET A 137 -8.53 -8.46 -5.47
C MET A 137 -7.98 -9.18 -4.23
N TYR A 138 -6.66 -9.10 -4.00
CA TYR A 138 -6.03 -9.70 -2.83
C TYR A 138 -6.48 -9.05 -1.52
N GLU A 139 -6.58 -7.72 -1.48
CA GLU A 139 -7.05 -6.99 -0.29
C GLU A 139 -8.51 -7.31 0.03
N HIS A 140 -9.38 -7.42 -0.99
CA HIS A 140 -10.76 -7.85 -0.81
C HIS A 140 -10.85 -9.26 -0.21
N GLN A 141 -10.07 -10.20 -0.75
CA GLN A 141 -10.04 -11.58 -0.25
C GLN A 141 -9.54 -11.65 1.20
N LEU A 142 -8.53 -10.85 1.56
CA LEU A 142 -8.03 -10.78 2.93
C LEU A 142 -9.10 -10.23 3.89
N GLN A 143 -9.85 -9.23 3.45
CA GLN A 143 -10.92 -8.65 4.24
C GLN A 143 -12.07 -9.63 4.44
N GLU A 144 -12.47 -10.39 3.42
CA GLU A 144 -13.47 -11.45 3.53
C GLU A 144 -13.01 -12.55 4.50
N GLN A 145 -11.76 -13.01 4.40
CA GLN A 145 -11.20 -14.00 5.31
C GLN A 145 -11.17 -13.52 6.76
N GLN A 146 -10.81 -12.25 7.00
CA GLN A 146 -10.83 -11.69 8.36
C GLN A 146 -12.24 -11.59 8.93
N VAL A 147 -13.23 -11.31 8.09
CA VAL A 147 -14.65 -11.30 8.51
C VAL A 147 -15.11 -12.71 8.84
N ASP A 148 -14.79 -13.70 8.01
CA ASP A 148 -15.13 -15.11 8.25
C ASP A 148 -14.46 -15.63 9.52
N ASP A 149 -13.15 -15.41 9.70
CA ASP A 149 -12.40 -15.80 10.91
C ASP A 149 -13.00 -15.16 12.18
N ALA A 150 -13.41 -13.89 12.11
CA ALA A 150 -14.03 -13.20 13.23
C ALA A 150 -15.43 -13.74 13.55
N VAL A 151 -16.20 -14.14 12.54
CA VAL A 151 -17.51 -14.78 12.72
C VAL A 151 -17.33 -16.17 13.34
N ASP A 152 -16.42 -16.99 12.80
CA ASP A 152 -16.12 -18.32 13.32
C ASP A 152 -15.61 -18.28 14.77
N HIS A 153 -14.75 -17.31 15.09
CA HIS A 153 -14.24 -17.12 16.45
C HIS A 153 -15.37 -16.72 17.43
N ARG A 154 -16.24 -15.80 17.02
CA ARG A 154 -17.41 -15.41 17.82
C ARG A 154 -18.35 -16.58 18.09
N ASP A 155 -18.60 -17.40 17.08
CA ASP A 155 -19.47 -18.58 17.22
C ASP A 155 -18.84 -19.63 18.15
N ALA A 156 -17.51 -19.83 18.07
CA ALA A 156 -16.79 -20.70 19.00
C ALA A 156 -16.89 -20.23 20.47
N VAL A 157 -16.80 -18.91 20.73
CA VAL A 157 -17.00 -18.34 22.08
C VAL A 157 -18.42 -18.57 22.58
N LEU A 158 -19.43 -18.37 21.73
CA LEU A 158 -20.84 -18.61 22.08
C LEU A 158 -21.14 -20.08 22.37
N ASP A 159 -20.55 -21.00 21.62
CA ASP A 159 -20.68 -22.44 21.85
C ASP A 159 -20.07 -22.86 23.19
N GLU A 160 -18.91 -22.31 23.55
CA GLU A 160 -18.25 -22.60 24.81
C GLU A 160 -19.03 -22.03 26.02
N ILE A 161 -19.58 -20.81 25.90
CA ILE A 161 -20.51 -20.25 26.89
C ILE A 161 -21.74 -21.15 27.03
N SER A 162 -22.32 -21.60 25.91
CA SER A 162 -23.48 -22.49 25.91
C SER A 162 -23.18 -23.84 26.56
N ARG A 163 -21.96 -24.37 26.39
CA ARG A 163 -21.48 -25.58 27.06
C ARG A 163 -21.42 -25.40 28.57
N LEU A 164 -20.88 -24.28 29.04
CA LEU A 164 -20.81 -23.95 30.46
C LEU A 164 -22.21 -23.73 31.06
N MET A 165 -23.11 -23.07 30.33
CA MET A 165 -24.53 -22.92 30.72
C MET A 165 -25.21 -24.27 30.92
N LYS A 166 -25.04 -25.19 29.97
CA LYS A 166 -25.61 -26.55 30.06
C LYS A 166 -25.01 -27.35 31.22
N LYS A 167 -23.70 -27.20 31.47
CA LYS A 167 -22.98 -27.89 32.55
C LYS A 167 -23.47 -27.46 33.94
N HIS A 168 -23.73 -26.17 34.12
CA HIS A 168 -24.10 -25.59 35.42
C HIS A 168 -25.60 -25.35 35.59
N GLY A 169 -26.39 -25.52 34.52
CA GLY A 169 -27.86 -25.49 34.57
C GLY A 169 -28.48 -24.09 34.57
N GLY A 170 -27.77 -23.07 34.09
CA GLY A 170 -28.23 -21.68 34.08
C GLY A 170 -27.18 -20.71 33.58
N THR A 171 -27.46 -19.40 33.64
CA THR A 171 -26.45 -18.37 33.33
C THR A 171 -25.38 -18.31 34.42
N TYR A 172 -24.27 -17.62 34.14
CA TYR A 172 -23.20 -17.42 35.12
C TYR A 172 -23.76 -16.82 36.42
N GLU A 173 -24.55 -15.74 36.33
CA GLU A 173 -25.11 -15.00 37.47
C GLU A 173 -26.05 -15.87 38.31
N MET A 174 -26.80 -16.76 37.68
CA MET A 174 -27.74 -17.66 38.37
C MET A 174 -27.06 -18.89 39.00
N THR A 175 -25.82 -19.18 38.60
CA THR A 175 -25.10 -20.40 39.00
C THR A 175 -23.85 -20.06 39.79
N LEU A 176 -22.69 -20.00 39.12
CA LEU A 176 -21.40 -19.77 39.74
C LEU A 176 -21.31 -18.36 40.35
N GLY A 177 -21.91 -17.36 39.72
CA GLY A 177 -21.97 -15.97 40.19
C GLY A 177 -22.72 -15.79 41.51
N ALA A 178 -23.71 -16.63 41.81
CA ALA A 178 -24.49 -16.59 43.05
C ALA A 178 -23.90 -17.45 44.18
N LYS A 179 -22.95 -18.35 43.90
CA LYS A 179 -22.32 -19.22 44.90
C LYS A 179 -21.22 -18.49 45.67
N THR A 180 -21.30 -18.51 46.99
CA THR A 180 -20.27 -18.01 47.92
C THR A 180 -19.14 -19.00 48.16
N GLU A 181 -19.39 -20.30 48.07
CA GLU A 181 -18.38 -21.36 48.17
C GLU A 181 -18.34 -22.16 46.87
N ARG A 182 -17.16 -22.22 46.25
CA ARG A 182 -16.92 -22.90 44.98
C ARG A 182 -15.83 -23.95 45.15
N THR A 183 -15.99 -25.07 44.47
CA THR A 183 -14.91 -26.04 44.34
C THR A 183 -13.81 -25.50 43.43
N ALA A 184 -12.59 -26.03 43.53
CA ALA A 184 -11.49 -25.65 42.64
C ALA A 184 -11.80 -25.83 41.14
N GLN A 185 -12.72 -26.74 40.79
CA GLN A 185 -13.20 -26.87 39.41
C GLN A 185 -14.14 -25.73 39.02
N GLU A 186 -15.07 -25.37 39.90
CA GLU A 186 -16.02 -24.27 39.68
C GLU A 186 -15.33 -22.90 39.63
N GLU A 187 -14.26 -22.70 40.40
CA GLU A 187 -13.44 -21.47 40.35
C GLU A 187 -12.76 -21.30 38.99
N ARG A 188 -12.27 -22.40 38.41
CA ARG A 188 -11.68 -22.42 37.07
C ARG A 188 -12.73 -22.16 36.00
N ASP A 189 -13.85 -22.87 36.08
CA ASP A 189 -14.96 -22.68 35.16
C ASP A 189 -15.51 -21.25 35.21
N ALA A 190 -15.64 -20.65 36.41
CA ALA A 190 -16.07 -19.27 36.58
C ALA A 190 -15.10 -18.28 35.93
N SER A 191 -13.79 -18.50 36.10
CA SER A 191 -12.74 -17.66 35.53
C SER A 191 -12.74 -17.72 33.99
N ILE A 192 -12.89 -18.92 33.43
CA ILE A 192 -13.01 -19.13 31.97
C ILE A 192 -14.27 -18.45 31.45
N TRP A 193 -15.40 -18.61 32.14
CA TRP A 193 -16.67 -18.04 31.73
C TRP A 193 -16.64 -16.50 31.71
N LEU A 194 -16.09 -15.88 32.76
CA LEU A 194 -15.94 -14.42 32.81
C LEU A 194 -15.04 -13.91 31.69
N ALA A 195 -13.92 -14.59 31.42
CA ALA A 195 -13.04 -14.24 30.32
C ALA A 195 -13.75 -14.28 28.97
N LEU A 196 -14.55 -15.33 28.70
CA LEU A 196 -15.33 -15.45 27.47
C LEU A 196 -16.43 -14.38 27.35
N LEU A 197 -17.05 -13.98 28.46
CA LEU A 197 -18.06 -12.92 28.47
C LEU A 197 -17.44 -11.54 28.24
N ASP A 198 -16.28 -11.26 28.83
CA ASP A 198 -15.53 -10.04 28.56
C ASP A 198 -15.05 -10.01 27.10
N GLU A 199 -14.55 -11.13 26.58
CA GLU A 199 -14.13 -11.25 25.18
C GLU A 199 -15.30 -11.00 24.22
N LEU A 200 -16.49 -11.56 24.51
CA LEU A 200 -17.70 -11.33 23.73
C LEU A 200 -18.16 -9.86 23.81
N ARG A 201 -17.98 -9.19 24.95
CA ARG A 201 -18.28 -7.75 25.10
C ARG A 201 -17.35 -6.93 24.21
N ASP A 202 -16.05 -7.20 24.28
CA ASP A 202 -15.04 -6.48 23.49
C ASP A 202 -15.29 -6.65 21.98
N MET A 203 -15.67 -7.85 21.52
CA MET A 203 -16.07 -8.09 20.12
C MET A 203 -17.31 -7.30 19.68
N ASN A 204 -18.25 -7.05 20.60
CA ASN A 204 -19.48 -6.29 20.29
C ASN A 204 -19.26 -4.78 20.34
N GLU A 205 -18.32 -4.29 21.15
CA GLU A 205 -17.95 -2.87 21.24
C GLU A 205 -17.02 -2.42 20.09
N ALA A 206 -16.32 -3.36 19.45
CA ALA A 206 -15.46 -3.11 18.29
C ALA A 206 -16.21 -2.95 16.94
N LYS A 207 -17.55 -3.08 16.93
CA LYS A 207 -18.42 -2.86 15.76
C LYS A 207 -19.05 -1.47 15.76
#